data_AF-A0A8T0MY63-F1
#
_entry.id   AF-A0A8T0MY63-F1
#
_cell.length_a   1.000
_cell.length_b   1.000
_cell.length_c   1.000
_cell.angle_alpha   90.00
_cell.angle_beta   90.00
_cell.angle_gamma   90.00
#
_symmetry.space_group_name_H-M   'P 1'
#
loop_
_entity.id
_entity.type
_entity.pdbx_description
1 polymer ?
#
loop_
_entity_poly.entity_id
_entity_poly.type
_entity_poly.pdbx_seq_one_letter_code
_entity_poly.pdbx_strand_id
1 'polypeptide(L)'
;MRDRDEFLAEVRDRLEQAQQHYKAVYDRRHRPVEFSPGQWVWLRLLHRPAASLNVRGRGKLGPRFFAPYQVLDCIGDVAYKLALPVGARIHDVFHVGLIKPFHGDPPEAIPPLPPLQHGRAVPEPEKVLRSRLARGQR
;
A
#
# COMPACT_ATOMS: atom_id res chain seq x y z
N MET A 1 21.09 -22.59 45.80
CA MET A 1 20.75 -22.75 44.36
C MET A 1 19.34 -22.25 43.99
N ARG A 2 18.37 -22.12 44.93
CA ARG A 2 17.00 -21.64 44.64
C ARG A 2 16.88 -20.19 44.15
N ASP A 3 17.77 -19.31 44.62
CA ASP A 3 17.80 -17.88 44.30
C ASP A 3 18.00 -17.56 42.81
N ARG A 4 18.83 -18.36 42.12
CA ARG A 4 19.06 -18.21 40.67
C ARG A 4 17.85 -18.63 39.84
N ASP A 5 17.19 -19.71 40.23
CA ASP A 5 16.03 -20.23 39.48
C ASP A 5 14.82 -19.32 39.65
N GLU A 6 14.64 -18.74 40.84
CA GLU A 6 13.65 -17.70 41.13
C GLU A 6 13.92 -16.42 40.32
N PHE A 7 15.18 -15.96 40.28
CA PHE A 7 15.57 -14.81 39.45
C PHE A 7 15.32 -15.04 37.96
N LEU A 8 15.67 -16.22 37.43
CA LEU A 8 15.41 -16.55 36.02
C LEU A 8 13.91 -16.65 35.70
N ALA A 9 13.11 -17.15 36.64
CA ALA A 9 11.65 -17.17 36.50
C ALA A 9 11.07 -15.76 36.43
N GLU A 10 11.55 -14.85 37.29
CA GLU A 10 11.12 -13.45 37.32
C GLU A 10 11.51 -12.71 36.03
N VAL A 11 12.72 -12.94 35.50
CA VAL A 11 13.16 -12.35 34.23
C VAL A 11 12.28 -12.83 33.07
N ARG A 12 11.95 -14.13 33.03
CA ARG A 12 11.07 -14.69 31.99
C ARG A 12 9.67 -14.07 32.06
N ASP A 13 9.11 -13.94 33.25
CA ASP A 13 7.78 -13.34 33.46
C ASP A 13 7.74 -11.87 33.00
N ARG A 14 8.76 -11.08 33.35
CA ARG A 14 8.90 -9.70 32.87
C ARG A 14 9.02 -9.60 31.35
N LEU A 15 9.78 -10.50 30.72
CA LEU A 15 9.90 -10.56 29.26
C LEU A 15 8.57 -10.90 28.59
N GLU A 16 7.83 -11.84 29.16
CA GLU A 16 6.51 -12.24 28.65
C GLU A 16 5.50 -11.09 28.77
N GLN A 17 5.46 -10.40 29.93
CA GLN A 17 4.63 -9.20 30.12
C GLN A 17 4.98 -8.10 29.11
N ALA A 18 6.27 -7.86 28.86
CA ALA A 18 6.70 -6.90 27.85
C ALA A 18 6.23 -7.30 26.44
N GLN A 19 6.39 -8.57 26.05
CA GLN A 19 5.91 -9.08 24.76
C GLN A 19 4.39 -8.93 24.60
N GLN A 20 3.62 -9.28 25.62
CA GLN A 20 2.17 -9.12 25.63
C GLN A 20 1.75 -7.65 25.49
N HIS A 21 2.44 -6.74 26.20
CA HIS A 21 2.19 -5.31 26.08
C HIS A 21 2.47 -4.80 24.66
N TYR A 22 3.64 -5.13 24.09
CA TYR A 22 3.99 -4.73 22.72
C TYR A 22 3.01 -5.27 21.70
N LYS A 23 2.59 -6.53 21.85
CA LYS A 23 1.57 -7.15 21.00
C LYS A 23 0.24 -6.38 21.10
N ALA A 24 -0.26 -6.12 22.31
CA ALA A 24 -1.52 -5.40 22.50
C ALA A 24 -1.47 -3.98 21.90
N VAL A 25 -0.36 -3.25 22.08
CA VAL A 25 -0.17 -1.92 21.50
C VAL A 25 -0.12 -1.96 19.97
N TYR A 26 0.56 -2.96 19.40
CA TYR A 26 0.63 -3.17 17.96
C TYR A 26 -0.76 -3.50 17.40
N ASP A 27 -1.42 -4.52 17.94
CA ASP A 27 -2.72 -5.01 17.48
C ASP A 27 -3.79 -3.91 17.57
N ARG A 28 -3.77 -3.06 18.62
CA ARG A 28 -4.71 -1.94 18.77
C ARG A 28 -4.69 -0.96 17.59
N ARG A 29 -3.54 -0.83 16.91
CA ARG A 29 -3.36 0.08 15.76
C ARG A 29 -3.59 -0.60 14.42
N HIS A 30 -3.64 -1.92 14.38
CA HIS A 30 -3.82 -2.69 13.15
C HIS A 30 -5.26 -3.21 13.09
N ARG A 31 -5.85 -3.14 11.90
CA ARG A 31 -7.16 -3.73 11.64
C ARG A 31 -6.95 -4.89 10.67
N PRO A 32 -7.54 -6.06 10.91
CA PRO A 32 -7.55 -7.11 9.91
C PRO A 32 -8.27 -6.56 8.68
N VAL A 33 -7.63 -6.68 7.53
CA VAL A 33 -8.22 -6.32 6.23
C VAL A 33 -8.10 -7.56 5.37
N GLU A 34 -9.23 -8.08 4.95
CA GLU A 34 -9.33 -9.28 4.12
C GLU A 34 -10.13 -8.93 2.87
N PHE A 35 -9.78 -9.57 1.76
CA PHE A 35 -10.48 -9.40 0.50
C PHE A 35 -10.88 -10.77 -0.06
N SER A 36 -12.01 -10.83 -0.74
CA SER A 36 -12.47 -12.04 -1.42
C SER A 36 -12.19 -11.95 -2.93
N PRO A 37 -11.96 -13.09 -3.60
CA PRO A 37 -11.99 -13.14 -5.06
C PRO A 37 -13.27 -12.51 -5.61
N GLY A 38 -13.15 -11.71 -6.66
CA GLY A 38 -14.24 -10.96 -7.27
C GLY A 38 -14.46 -9.55 -6.72
N GLN A 39 -13.89 -9.20 -5.55
CA GLN A 39 -13.99 -7.83 -5.01
C GLN A 39 -13.14 -6.84 -5.79
N TRP A 40 -13.60 -5.59 -5.85
CA TRP A 40 -12.87 -4.50 -6.47
C TRP A 40 -12.03 -3.75 -5.43
N VAL A 41 -10.78 -3.48 -5.79
CA VAL A 41 -9.82 -2.80 -4.93
C VAL A 41 -9.05 -1.73 -5.68
N TRP A 42 -8.79 -0.62 -5.00
CA TRP A 42 -7.84 0.39 -5.44
C TRP A 42 -6.41 -0.10 -5.22
N LEU A 43 -5.53 0.07 -6.22
CA LEU A 43 -4.12 -0.32 -6.13
C LEU A 43 -3.19 0.87 -5.88
N ARG A 44 -2.26 0.71 -4.94
CA ARG A 44 -1.15 1.65 -4.71
C ARG A 44 0.10 1.21 -5.46
N LEU A 45 0.40 1.90 -6.56
CA LEU A 45 1.63 1.69 -7.33
C LEU A 45 2.83 2.30 -6.58
N LEU A 46 3.99 1.63 -6.62
CA LEU A 46 5.11 1.85 -5.70
C LEU A 46 5.51 3.34 -5.61
N HIS A 47 5.58 3.86 -4.37
CA HIS A 47 5.78 5.29 -4.09
C HIS A 47 7.22 5.67 -3.73
N ARG A 48 8.16 4.72 -3.59
CA ARG A 48 9.46 5.03 -2.98
C ARG A 48 10.52 5.27 -4.07
N PRO A 49 10.82 6.53 -4.43
CA PRO A 49 12.00 6.80 -5.24
C PRO A 49 13.25 6.49 -4.41
N ALA A 50 14.28 5.96 -5.06
CA ALA A 50 15.64 6.15 -4.56
C ALA A 50 15.84 7.66 -4.35
N ALA A 51 16.40 8.07 -3.21
CA ALA A 51 16.56 9.48 -2.84
C ALA A 51 17.29 10.32 -3.91
N SER A 52 18.05 9.65 -4.78
CA SER A 52 18.80 10.22 -5.91
C SER A 52 17.96 10.62 -7.13
N LEU A 53 16.69 10.20 -7.23
CA LEU A 53 15.86 10.49 -8.40
C LEU A 53 15.00 11.75 -8.19
N ASN A 54 15.32 12.80 -8.93
CA ASN A 54 14.55 14.04 -9.01
C ASN A 54 13.27 13.80 -9.83
N VAL A 55 12.23 13.25 -9.18
CA VAL A 55 11.03 12.85 -9.89
C VAL A 55 10.03 14.01 -10.06
N ARG A 56 9.73 14.35 -11.32
CA ARG A 56 8.63 15.25 -11.70
C ARG A 56 7.28 14.62 -11.28
N GLY A 57 6.36 15.41 -10.73
CA GLY A 57 5.05 14.92 -10.26
C GLY A 57 4.97 14.62 -8.75
N ARG A 58 5.92 15.09 -7.93
CA ARG A 58 5.76 15.19 -6.46
C ARG A 58 4.81 16.34 -6.09
N GLY A 59 3.57 16.31 -6.57
CA GLY A 59 2.53 17.17 -6.00
C GLY A 59 2.12 16.62 -4.64
N LYS A 60 2.03 17.45 -3.60
CA LYS A 60 1.38 17.12 -2.31
C LYS A 60 -0.06 16.59 -2.49
N LEU A 61 -0.64 16.84 -3.67
CA LEU A 61 -1.99 16.50 -4.10
C LEU A 61 -2.07 15.39 -5.16
N GLY A 62 -0.96 14.68 -5.46
CA GLY A 62 -1.00 13.58 -6.42
C GLY A 62 -1.84 12.39 -5.92
N PRO A 63 -2.57 11.69 -6.80
CA PRO A 63 -3.30 10.48 -6.41
C PRO A 63 -2.32 9.42 -5.90
N ARG A 64 -2.66 8.80 -4.77
CA ARG A 64 -1.86 7.71 -4.18
C ARG A 64 -2.29 6.34 -4.70
N PHE A 65 -3.60 6.17 -4.89
CA PHE A 65 -4.20 4.94 -5.36
C PHE A 65 -4.73 5.17 -6.77
N PHE A 66 -4.60 4.17 -7.61
CA PHE A 66 -4.91 4.23 -9.03
C PHE A 66 -5.81 3.08 -9.37
N ALA A 67 -6.90 3.42 -10.05
CA ALA A 67 -7.89 2.56 -10.67
C ALA A 67 -8.39 1.34 -9.85
N PRO A 68 -9.68 1.02 -9.92
CA PRO A 68 -10.17 -0.23 -9.36
C PRO A 68 -9.71 -1.43 -10.20
N TYR A 69 -9.12 -2.42 -9.53
CA TYR A 69 -8.78 -3.72 -10.10
C TYR A 69 -9.52 -4.81 -9.33
N GLN A 70 -9.91 -5.87 -10.03
CA GLN A 70 -10.60 -6.98 -9.41
C GLN A 70 -9.59 -7.94 -8.76
N VAL A 71 -9.88 -8.42 -7.56
CA VAL A 71 -9.13 -9.51 -6.93
C VAL A 71 -9.47 -10.80 -7.66
N LEU A 72 -8.46 -11.46 -8.22
CA LEU A 72 -8.60 -12.76 -8.89
C LEU A 72 -8.50 -13.90 -7.89
N ASP A 73 -7.53 -13.82 -6.99
CA ASP A 73 -7.22 -14.92 -6.07
C ASP A 73 -6.52 -14.42 -4.80
N CYS A 74 -6.61 -15.20 -3.73
CA CYS A 74 -5.95 -14.97 -2.45
C CYS A 74 -4.79 -15.97 -2.33
N ILE A 75 -3.57 -15.49 -2.53
CA ILE A 75 -2.37 -16.36 -2.49
C ILE A 75 -1.99 -16.69 -1.05
N GLY A 76 -2.35 -15.83 -0.10
CA GLY A 76 -2.27 -16.07 1.34
C GLY A 76 -2.87 -14.90 2.10
N ASP A 77 -2.78 -14.90 3.42
CA ASP A 77 -3.44 -13.93 4.31
C ASP A 77 -3.13 -12.46 3.95
N VAL A 78 -1.94 -12.22 3.39
CA VAL A 78 -1.39 -10.88 3.15
C VAL A 78 -1.20 -10.59 1.66
N ALA A 79 -1.36 -11.56 0.75
CA ALA A 79 -1.00 -11.42 -0.65
C ALA A 79 -2.16 -11.78 -1.59
N TYR A 80 -2.54 -10.83 -2.44
CA TYR A 80 -3.69 -10.93 -3.33
C TYR A 80 -3.27 -10.75 -4.78
N LYS A 81 -3.82 -11.58 -5.67
CA LYS A 81 -3.62 -11.49 -7.12
C LYS A 81 -4.69 -10.58 -7.72
N LEU A 82 -4.31 -9.60 -8.54
CA LEU A 82 -5.22 -8.63 -9.15
C LEU A 82 -5.33 -8.82 -10.67
N ALA A 83 -6.50 -8.53 -11.23
CA ALA A 83 -6.74 -8.47 -12.66
C ALA A 83 -6.15 -7.19 -13.24
N LEU A 84 -4.90 -7.25 -13.70
CA LEU A 84 -4.22 -6.14 -14.39
C LEU A 84 -4.46 -6.18 -15.91
N PRO A 85 -4.41 -5.03 -16.60
CA PRO A 85 -4.58 -4.98 -18.05
C PRO A 85 -3.45 -5.72 -18.77
N VAL A 86 -3.78 -6.30 -19.92
CA VAL A 86 -2.82 -6.99 -20.79
C VAL A 86 -1.70 -6.01 -21.19
N GLY A 87 -0.44 -6.39 -20.95
CA GLY A 87 0.72 -5.52 -21.20
C GLY A 87 1.24 -4.76 -19.97
N ALA A 88 0.63 -4.97 -18.79
CA ALA A 88 1.19 -4.51 -17.53
C ALA A 88 2.62 -5.05 -17.32
N ARG A 89 3.61 -4.15 -17.17
CA ARG A 89 5.01 -4.52 -16.88
C ARG A 89 5.32 -4.65 -15.39
N ILE A 90 4.30 -4.96 -14.59
CA ILE A 90 4.38 -5.13 -13.14
C ILE A 90 3.78 -6.48 -12.75
N HIS A 91 4.26 -7.06 -11.66
CA HIS A 91 3.65 -8.28 -11.11
C HIS A 91 2.21 -8.01 -10.66
N ASP A 92 1.36 -9.01 -10.80
CA ASP A 92 -0.07 -8.98 -10.48
C ASP A 92 -0.38 -9.34 -9.02
N VAL A 93 0.64 -9.72 -8.23
CA VAL A 93 0.51 -10.07 -6.82
C VAL A 93 0.92 -8.89 -5.94
N PHE A 94 0.01 -8.48 -5.05
CA PHE A 94 0.19 -7.32 -4.18
C PHE A 94 -0.09 -7.65 -2.71
N HIS A 95 0.69 -7.02 -1.84
CA HIS A 95 0.50 -7.08 -0.39
C HIS A 95 -0.76 -6.29 0.03
N VAL A 96 -1.50 -6.76 1.04
CA VAL A 96 -2.76 -6.17 1.55
C VAL A 96 -2.66 -4.67 1.84
N GLY A 97 -1.55 -4.21 2.42
CA GLY A 97 -1.28 -2.78 2.66
C GLY A 97 -1.09 -1.89 1.42
N LEU A 98 -1.02 -2.47 0.21
CA LEU A 98 -0.98 -1.73 -1.07
C LEU A 98 -2.34 -1.67 -1.76
N ILE A 99 -3.35 -2.37 -1.24
CA ILE A 99 -4.70 -2.37 -1.79
C ILE A 99 -5.69 -1.75 -0.79
N LYS A 100 -6.81 -1.23 -1.31
CA LYS A 100 -7.91 -0.68 -0.52
C LYS A 100 -9.24 -1.08 -1.13
N PRO A 101 -10.30 -1.28 -0.34
CA PRO A 101 -11.62 -1.57 -0.89
C PRO A 101 -12.08 -0.43 -1.80
N PHE A 102 -12.61 -0.80 -2.97
CA PHE A 102 -13.31 0.12 -3.85
C PHE A 102 -14.79 0.18 -3.46
N HIS A 103 -15.33 1.38 -3.35
CA HIS A 103 -16.75 1.62 -3.10
C HIS A 103 -17.30 2.46 -4.25
N GLY A 104 -18.27 1.92 -4.97
CA GLY A 104 -18.85 2.53 -6.16
C GLY A 104 -19.24 1.46 -7.19
N ASP A 105 -19.68 1.91 -8.35
CA ASP A 105 -20.04 1.01 -9.45
C ASP A 105 -18.79 0.38 -10.06
N PRO A 106 -18.73 -0.97 -10.15
CA PRO A 106 -17.67 -1.67 -10.83
C PRO A 106 -17.46 -1.15 -12.25
N PRO A 107 -16.22 -0.95 -12.71
CA PRO A 107 -15.95 -0.69 -14.11
C PRO A 107 -16.41 -1.88 -14.97
N GLU A 108 -16.96 -1.60 -16.15
CA GLU A 108 -17.28 -2.64 -17.14
C GLU A 108 -16.03 -3.34 -17.70
N ALA A 109 -14.88 -2.66 -17.69
CA ALA A 109 -13.62 -3.18 -18.19
C ALA A 109 -12.45 -2.82 -17.27
N ILE A 110 -11.39 -3.63 -17.31
CA ILE A 110 -10.17 -3.38 -16.53
C ILE A 110 -9.57 -2.03 -16.97
N PRO A 111 -9.46 -1.05 -16.06
CA PRO A 111 -8.95 0.26 -16.41
C PRO A 111 -7.47 0.17 -16.80
N PRO A 112 -7.01 1.02 -17.74
CA PRO A 112 -5.60 1.05 -18.12
C PRO A 112 -4.75 1.52 -16.95
N LEU A 113 -3.56 0.94 -16.81
CA LEU A 113 -2.56 1.42 -15.86
C LEU A 113 -2.11 2.83 -16.27
N PRO A 114 -1.94 3.77 -15.32
CA PRO A 114 -1.29 5.05 -15.62
C PRO A 114 0.12 4.79 -16.16
N PRO A 115 0.66 5.68 -17.01
CA PRO A 115 1.98 5.47 -17.59
C PRO A 115 3.02 5.32 -16.47
N LEU A 116 3.76 4.22 -16.52
CA LEU A 116 4.74 3.84 -15.52
C LEU A 116 6.14 4.23 -15.98
N GLN A 117 6.83 5.06 -15.23
CA GLN A 117 8.27 5.33 -15.41
C GLN A 117 9.03 4.71 -14.24
N HIS A 118 9.88 3.71 -14.51
CA HIS A 118 10.65 2.98 -13.48
C HIS A 118 9.77 2.45 -12.32
N GLY A 119 8.61 1.88 -12.65
CA GLY A 119 7.66 1.33 -11.65
C GLY A 119 6.77 2.37 -10.96
N ARG A 120 6.83 3.65 -11.36
CA ARG A 120 6.04 4.75 -10.79
C ARG A 120 4.97 5.26 -11.76
N ALA A 121 3.75 5.43 -11.26
CA ALA A 121 2.69 6.14 -11.99
C ALA A 121 3.01 7.64 -12.17
N VAL A 122 2.99 8.10 -13.41
CA VAL A 122 3.12 9.51 -13.79
C VAL A 122 1.77 9.97 -14.35
N PRO A 123 0.81 10.37 -13.50
CA PRO A 123 -0.48 10.82 -13.99
C PRO A 123 -0.32 12.13 -14.76
N GLU A 124 -0.90 12.19 -15.95
CA GLU A 124 -1.06 13.42 -16.73
C GLU A 124 -2.48 13.98 -16.50
N PRO A 125 -2.63 15.30 -16.36
CA PRO A 125 -3.95 15.90 -16.19
C PRO A 125 -4.75 15.77 -17.48
N GLU A 126 -5.99 15.32 -17.38
CA GLU A 126 -6.92 15.25 -18.52
C GLU A 126 -7.17 16.64 -19.13
N LYS A 127 -7.33 17.66 -18.27
CA LYS A 127 -7.50 19.04 -18.71
C LYS A 127 -6.86 20.02 -17.74
N VAL A 128 -6.04 20.93 -18.27
CA VAL A 128 -5.50 22.07 -17.51
C VAL A 128 -6.45 23.25 -17.65
N LEU A 129 -7.31 23.47 -16.63
CA LEU A 129 -8.27 24.58 -16.65
C LEU A 129 -7.60 25.95 -16.48
N ARG A 130 -6.52 26.01 -15.69
CA ARG A 130 -5.75 27.23 -15.44
C ARG A 130 -4.32 26.84 -15.07
N SER A 131 -3.34 27.43 -15.75
CA SER A 131 -1.94 27.34 -15.34
C SER A 131 -1.38 28.75 -15.13
N ARG A 132 -0.53 28.90 -14.11
CA ARG A 132 0.22 30.14 -13.88
C ARG A 132 1.65 29.75 -13.56
N LEU A 133 2.59 30.17 -14.41
CA LEU A 133 4.01 30.07 -14.11
C LEU A 133 4.38 31.22 -13.19
N ALA A 134 4.51 30.95 -11.89
CA ALA A 134 5.09 31.91 -10.95
C ALA A 134 6.62 31.86 -11.11
N ARG A 135 7.16 32.63 -12.05
CA ARG A 135 8.59 32.94 -12.03
C ARG A 135 8.78 34.00 -10.95
N GLY A 136 9.45 33.65 -9.85
CA GLY A 136 9.84 34.64 -8.85
C GLY A 136 10.67 35.72 -9.54
N GLN A 137 10.17 36.96 -9.56
CA GLN A 137 11.05 38.11 -9.75
C GLN A 137 11.91 38.20 -8.49
N ARG A 138 13.23 38.17 -8.70
CA ARG A 138 14.23 38.43 -7.65
C ARG A 138 14.14 39.87 -7.18
#